data_AF-A0A1S8BGV1-F1
#
_entry.id   AF-A0A1S8BGV1-F1
#
_cell.length_a   1.000
_cell.length_b   1.000
_cell.length_c   1.000
_cell.angle_alpha   90.00
_cell.angle_beta   90.00
_cell.angle_gamma   90.00
#
_symmetry.space_group_name_H-M   'P 1'
#
loop_
_entity.id
_entity.type
_entity.pdbx_description
1 polymer ?
#
loop_
_entity_poly.entity_id
_entity_poly.type
_entity_poly.pdbx_seq_one_letter_code
_entity_poly.pdbx_strand_id
1 'polypeptide(L)'
;MAVLNEQDPGSFLPIFEQYAGNDTYYKHDGKPFVTTFNGGIMSNGGDWTRKLREGIEADGFEPYFISDFGLYSSESASASESLMGSLQTYSAVDGVFSWETAWPAQDDGISSILSSVTDKIGLDAAHATGKSYLMPLSSHQFKHIDGLGNWYRRGELTLPNRMTQILDLEPEFVMLLTWNDAGESHYIGNVWPESISTSDATQKYVDKFDHSGWQDVISPFIAAYKNNAKTAAEIVPANGNFTGAMWYRPLLKDASCSGDYLGKPLGWENAQDTVNFAVMLPADTEGVKINVYSNDQLLKSFDAKAGLNAEAVLGMTTGKQRVELVAADGAVMGAGLSQEDVAADADFCNFNYHVVHVA
;
A
#
# COMPACT_ATOMS: atom_id res chain seq x y z
N MET A 1 -15.93 -1.82 1.45
CA MET A 1 -16.02 -0.98 2.66
C MET A 1 -17.41 -0.36 2.68
N ALA A 2 -18.10 -0.35 3.82
CA ALA A 2 -19.35 0.39 3.98
C ALA A 2 -19.05 1.67 4.77
N VAL A 3 -19.56 2.81 4.32
CA VAL A 3 -19.46 4.10 5.02
C VAL A 3 -20.89 4.48 5.41
N LEU A 4 -21.21 4.27 6.68
CA LEU A 4 -22.54 4.52 7.27
C LEU A 4 -22.38 5.57 8.39
N ASN A 5 -23.35 5.67 9.31
CA ASN A 5 -23.25 6.63 10.41
C ASN A 5 -22.14 6.23 11.37
N GLU A 6 -20.95 6.83 11.22
CA GLU A 6 -19.75 6.56 12.03
C GLU A 6 -19.99 6.71 13.54
N GLN A 7 -20.97 7.53 13.95
CA GLN A 7 -21.30 7.74 15.36
C GLN A 7 -22.14 6.60 15.98
N ASP A 8 -22.75 5.73 15.18
CA ASP A 8 -23.59 4.63 15.63
C ASP A 8 -23.14 3.28 15.03
N PRO A 9 -22.44 2.43 15.79
CA PRO A 9 -22.05 1.10 15.31
C PRO A 9 -23.26 0.22 14.96
N GLY A 10 -24.42 0.46 15.57
CA GLY A 10 -25.66 -0.27 15.26
C GLY A 10 -26.10 -0.08 13.80
N SER A 11 -25.70 1.02 13.15
CA SER A 11 -26.03 1.27 11.74
C SER A 11 -25.39 0.26 10.76
N PHE A 12 -24.34 -0.45 11.19
CA PHE A 12 -23.66 -1.48 10.39
C PHE A 12 -24.26 -2.88 10.54
N LEU A 13 -25.12 -3.11 11.55
CA LEU A 13 -25.70 -4.45 11.80
C LEU A 13 -26.58 -4.95 10.64
N PRO A 14 -27.49 -4.16 10.04
CA PRO A 14 -28.36 -4.66 8.96
C PRO A 14 -27.60 -5.09 7.71
N ILE A 15 -26.48 -4.42 7.39
CA ILE A 15 -25.63 -4.82 6.27
C ILE A 15 -24.73 -6.01 6.63
N PHE A 16 -24.34 -6.15 7.91
CA PHE A 16 -23.64 -7.34 8.39
C PHE A 16 -24.57 -8.57 8.38
N GLU A 17 -25.77 -8.51 8.95
CA GLU A 17 -26.85 -9.53 8.90
C GLU A 17 -26.97 -10.11 7.49
N GLN A 18 -27.16 -9.21 6.53
CA GLN A 18 -27.47 -9.54 5.14
C GLN A 18 -26.40 -10.41 4.46
N TYR A 19 -25.14 -10.29 4.87
CA TYR A 19 -24.01 -10.91 4.16
C TYR A 19 -23.20 -11.91 4.98
N ALA A 20 -23.15 -11.81 6.31
CA ALA A 20 -22.30 -12.67 7.17
C ALA A 20 -22.60 -14.18 7.05
N GLY A 21 -23.85 -14.52 6.74
CA GLY A 21 -24.27 -15.89 6.49
C GLY A 21 -23.72 -16.50 5.18
N ASN A 22 -23.41 -15.69 4.17
CA ASN A 22 -23.12 -16.17 2.82
C ASN A 22 -21.82 -16.99 2.71
N ASP A 23 -21.80 -17.95 1.78
CA ASP A 23 -20.63 -18.80 1.52
C ASP A 23 -19.43 -18.02 0.95
N THR A 24 -19.68 -16.87 0.32
CA THR A 24 -18.65 -15.97 -0.23
C THR A 24 -18.14 -14.94 0.79
N TYR A 25 -18.71 -14.88 2.00
CA TYR A 25 -18.21 -14.02 3.06
C TYR A 25 -16.92 -14.61 3.63
N TYR A 26 -15.86 -13.80 3.74
CA TYR A 26 -14.59 -14.29 4.27
C TYR A 26 -14.72 -14.64 5.75
N LYS A 27 -14.40 -15.89 6.08
CA LYS A 27 -14.48 -16.45 7.43
C LYS A 27 -13.11 -16.94 7.87
N HIS A 28 -12.72 -16.62 9.10
CA HIS A 28 -11.55 -17.18 9.76
C HIS A 28 -12.01 -18.11 10.88
N ASP A 29 -11.55 -19.36 10.89
CA ASP A 29 -12.01 -20.41 11.80
C ASP A 29 -13.54 -20.54 11.92
N GLY A 30 -14.23 -20.34 10.79
CA GLY A 30 -15.70 -20.38 10.68
C GLY A 30 -16.43 -19.10 11.08
N LYS A 31 -15.74 -18.15 11.72
CA LYS A 31 -16.28 -16.86 12.17
C LYS A 31 -16.25 -15.82 11.06
N PRO A 32 -17.30 -15.01 10.83
CA PRO A 32 -17.25 -13.87 9.90
C PRO A 32 -16.12 -12.90 10.28
N PHE A 33 -15.20 -12.63 9.34
CA PHE A 33 -14.09 -11.71 9.57
C PHE A 33 -14.56 -10.26 9.47
N VAL A 34 -14.29 -9.45 10.49
CA VAL A 34 -14.68 -8.03 10.56
C VAL A 34 -13.44 -7.16 10.75
N THR A 35 -13.38 -6.05 10.02
CA THR A 35 -12.36 -5.01 10.21
C THR A 35 -12.94 -3.60 10.11
N THR A 36 -12.31 -2.66 10.80
CA THR A 36 -12.63 -1.22 10.81
C THR A 36 -11.55 -0.42 10.09
N PHE A 37 -11.91 0.75 9.56
CA PHE A 37 -10.97 1.77 9.05
C PHE A 37 -10.54 2.74 10.17
N ASN A 38 -11.45 3.01 11.11
CA ASN A 38 -11.17 3.72 12.34
C ASN A 38 -12.13 3.12 13.37
N GLY A 39 -11.64 2.23 14.25
CA GLY A 39 -12.48 1.48 15.20
C GLY A 39 -13.11 2.31 16.31
N GLY A 40 -13.04 3.64 16.21
CA GLY A 40 -12.99 4.55 17.33
C GLY A 40 -11.56 4.62 17.85
N ILE A 41 -10.94 5.80 17.77
CA ILE A 41 -9.78 6.20 18.57
C ILE A 41 -10.02 5.71 20.01
N MET A 42 -9.00 5.18 20.71
CA MET A 42 -9.09 4.56 22.05
C MET A 42 -9.75 5.42 23.16
N SER A 43 -10.07 6.67 22.86
CA SER A 43 -11.08 7.48 23.55
C SER A 43 -12.30 6.65 24.00
N ASN A 44 -12.80 6.96 25.20
CA ASN A 44 -13.90 6.24 25.87
C ASN A 44 -13.68 4.72 26.05
N GLY A 45 -12.42 4.25 26.02
CA GLY A 45 -12.09 2.84 26.23
C GLY A 45 -12.64 1.92 25.14
N GLY A 46 -12.85 2.45 23.92
CA GLY A 46 -13.32 1.66 22.79
C GLY A 46 -14.78 1.19 22.88
N ASP A 47 -15.62 2.04 23.47
CA ASP A 47 -17.07 1.82 23.57
C ASP A 47 -17.73 1.49 22.20
N TRP A 48 -17.21 2.05 21.10
CA TRP A 48 -17.72 1.83 19.74
C TRP A 48 -17.50 0.40 19.23
N THR A 49 -16.27 -0.12 19.25
CA THR A 49 -15.97 -1.49 18.75
C THR A 49 -16.66 -2.53 19.62
N ARG A 50 -16.69 -2.30 20.94
CA ARG A 50 -17.42 -3.16 21.90
C ARG A 50 -18.90 -3.23 21.56
N LYS A 51 -19.57 -2.09 21.34
CA LYS A 51 -20.99 -2.06 20.94
C LYS A 51 -21.25 -2.73 19.59
N LEU A 52 -20.34 -2.59 18.62
CA LEU A 52 -20.46 -3.30 17.34
C LEU A 52 -20.41 -4.81 17.55
N ARG A 53 -19.44 -5.32 18.33
CA ARG A 53 -19.32 -6.75 18.64
C ARG A 53 -20.52 -7.27 19.44
N GLU A 54 -20.96 -6.53 20.46
CA GLU A 54 -22.16 -6.86 21.26
C GLU A 54 -23.43 -6.92 20.40
N GLY A 55 -23.57 -6.04 19.40
CA GLY A 55 -24.66 -6.09 18.43
C GLY A 55 -24.59 -7.34 17.54
N ILE A 56 -23.43 -7.61 16.95
CA ILE A 56 -23.19 -8.79 16.11
C ILE A 56 -23.47 -10.10 16.89
N GLU A 57 -23.04 -10.17 18.16
CA GLU A 57 -23.30 -11.31 19.04
C GLU A 57 -24.78 -11.43 19.44
N ALA A 58 -25.50 -10.31 19.62
CA ALA A 58 -26.93 -10.31 19.88
C ALA A 58 -27.75 -10.83 18.66
N ASP A 59 -27.26 -10.58 17.44
CA ASP A 59 -27.82 -11.10 16.19
C ASP A 59 -27.45 -12.58 15.92
N GLY A 60 -26.71 -13.21 16.83
CA GLY A 60 -26.40 -14.65 16.81
C GLY A 60 -25.15 -15.04 16.02
N PHE A 61 -24.28 -14.08 15.67
CA PHE A 61 -23.00 -14.32 15.02
C PHE A 61 -21.83 -14.18 15.99
N GLU A 62 -20.80 -15.02 15.86
CA GLU A 62 -19.52 -14.83 16.54
C GLU A 62 -18.50 -14.30 15.52
N PRO A 63 -18.12 -13.01 15.55
CA PRO A 63 -17.16 -12.46 14.60
C PRO A 63 -15.73 -12.84 14.97
N TYR A 64 -14.84 -12.81 13.97
CA TYR A 64 -13.41 -12.69 14.20
C TYR A 64 -13.01 -11.25 13.85
N PHE A 65 -12.77 -10.44 14.87
CA PHE A 65 -12.74 -8.99 14.75
C PHE A 65 -11.33 -8.44 14.94
N ILE A 66 -10.71 -7.98 13.86
CA ILE A 66 -9.48 -7.18 13.91
C ILE A 66 -9.87 -5.70 13.80
N SER A 67 -9.46 -4.85 14.74
CA SER A 67 -9.74 -3.41 14.65
C SER A 67 -8.51 -2.61 14.24
N ASP A 68 -8.72 -1.54 13.47
CA ASP A 68 -7.77 -0.43 13.45
C ASP A 68 -7.84 0.34 14.78
N PHE A 69 -6.68 0.74 15.30
CA PHE A 69 -6.50 1.57 16.51
C PHE A 69 -5.84 2.94 16.21
N GLY A 70 -5.54 3.24 14.94
CA GLY A 70 -4.79 4.41 14.50
C GLY A 70 -3.28 4.28 14.69
N LEU A 71 -2.55 5.38 14.51
CA LEU A 71 -1.12 5.43 14.82
C LEU A 71 -0.88 5.31 16.32
N TYR A 72 -0.37 4.15 16.74
CA TYR A 72 0.39 4.05 17.98
C TYR A 72 1.62 4.95 17.85
N SER A 73 1.73 5.98 18.70
CA SER A 73 2.78 7.01 18.62
C SER A 73 4.19 6.40 18.56
N SER A 74 4.79 6.38 17.37
CA SER A 74 5.78 5.38 16.96
C SER A 74 7.24 5.74 17.28
N GLU A 75 7.51 6.16 18.52
CA GLU A 75 8.88 6.48 18.97
C GLU A 75 9.25 5.98 20.38
N SER A 76 8.38 5.24 21.09
CA SER A 76 8.65 4.90 22.51
C SER A 76 8.15 3.54 22.98
N ALA A 77 8.87 2.94 23.94
CA ALA A 77 8.43 1.74 24.65
C ALA A 77 7.06 1.93 25.32
N SER A 78 6.75 3.15 25.77
CA SER A 78 5.44 3.53 26.31
C SER A 78 4.29 3.39 25.31
N ALA A 79 4.54 3.42 24.00
CA ALA A 79 3.51 3.13 23.00
C ALA A 79 3.14 1.63 22.98
N SER A 80 4.14 0.75 23.08
CA SER A 80 3.93 -0.71 23.23
C SER A 80 3.23 -1.04 24.54
N GLU A 81 3.69 -0.49 25.66
CA GLU A 81 3.05 -0.69 26.98
C GLU A 81 1.60 -0.18 27.01
N SER A 82 1.34 1.00 26.41
CA SER A 82 -0.01 1.55 26.25
C SER A 82 -0.90 0.63 25.42
N LEU A 83 -0.42 0.18 24.26
CA LEU A 83 -1.15 -0.74 23.40
C LEU A 83 -1.42 -2.07 24.10
N MET A 84 -0.42 -2.68 24.74
CA MET A 84 -0.60 -3.91 25.52
C MET A 84 -1.64 -3.74 26.63
N GLY A 85 -1.60 -2.62 27.37
CA GLY A 85 -2.60 -2.32 28.41
C GLY A 85 -4.01 -2.17 27.84
N SER A 86 -4.15 -1.54 26.67
CA SER A 86 -5.40 -1.50 25.93
C SER A 86 -5.84 -2.91 25.52
N LEU A 87 -5.00 -3.72 24.88
CA LEU A 87 -5.38 -5.04 24.39
C LEU A 87 -5.70 -6.07 25.49
N GLN A 88 -5.06 -5.95 26.66
CA GLN A 88 -5.43 -6.73 27.85
C GLN A 88 -6.81 -6.39 28.38
N THR A 89 -7.22 -5.12 28.28
CA THR A 89 -8.54 -4.65 28.74
C THR A 89 -9.61 -4.74 27.64
N TYR A 90 -9.21 -4.96 26.39
CA TYR A 90 -10.08 -4.97 25.23
C TYR A 90 -10.34 -6.39 24.70
N SER A 91 -11.32 -7.06 25.30
CA SER A 91 -11.86 -8.34 24.83
C SER A 91 -12.71 -8.22 23.56
N ALA A 92 -12.99 -7.00 23.10
CA ALA A 92 -13.87 -6.74 21.94
C ALA A 92 -13.22 -6.99 20.57
N VAL A 93 -11.96 -7.43 20.52
CA VAL A 93 -11.21 -7.72 19.29
C VAL A 93 -10.36 -8.99 19.45
N ASP A 94 -10.23 -9.75 18.37
CA ASP A 94 -9.36 -10.92 18.23
C ASP A 94 -7.98 -10.55 17.64
N GLY A 95 -7.85 -9.35 17.06
CA GLY A 95 -6.59 -8.85 16.50
C GLY A 95 -6.51 -7.33 16.39
N VAL A 96 -5.34 -6.84 15.95
CA VAL A 96 -5.09 -5.41 15.71
C VAL A 96 -4.49 -5.12 14.34
N PHE A 97 -4.70 -3.88 13.91
CA PHE A 97 -4.26 -3.31 12.66
C PHE A 97 -3.95 -1.81 12.88
N SER A 98 -3.19 -1.20 11.98
CA SER A 98 -3.03 0.25 11.90
C SER A 98 -2.93 0.64 10.42
N TRP A 99 -3.94 1.32 9.86
CA TRP A 99 -3.96 1.72 8.44
C TRP A 99 -2.75 2.55 8.06
N GLU A 100 -2.38 3.47 8.95
CA GLU A 100 -1.36 4.48 8.74
C GLU A 100 0.07 3.91 8.66
N THR A 101 0.32 2.66 9.11
CA THR A 101 1.65 2.01 8.96
C THR A 101 1.92 1.50 7.54
N ALA A 102 0.95 1.62 6.63
CA ALA A 102 1.11 1.24 5.22
C ALA A 102 2.22 2.03 4.49
N TRP A 103 2.56 3.22 4.98
CA TRP A 103 3.48 4.16 4.35
C TRP A 103 4.43 4.81 5.37
N PRO A 104 5.57 5.37 4.93
CA PRO A 104 6.33 6.33 5.73
C PRO A 104 5.48 7.55 6.09
N ALA A 105 5.69 8.13 7.27
CA ALA A 105 5.09 9.41 7.64
C ALA A 105 5.61 10.56 6.75
N GLN A 106 4.91 11.70 6.78
CA GLN A 106 5.23 12.85 5.93
C GLN A 106 6.53 13.57 6.37
N ASP A 107 7.00 13.28 7.58
CA ASP A 107 8.20 13.78 8.24
C ASP A 107 9.36 12.75 8.37
N ASP A 108 9.13 11.47 8.02
CA ASP A 108 10.15 10.40 7.98
C ASP A 108 11.32 10.69 7.01
N GLY A 109 11.14 11.65 6.10
CA GLY A 109 12.13 11.99 5.08
C GLY A 109 12.26 10.91 4.00
N ILE A 110 13.50 10.67 3.59
CA ILE A 110 13.85 9.70 2.54
C ILE A 110 14.14 8.30 3.14
N SER A 111 14.13 8.14 4.47
CA SER A 111 14.51 6.88 5.15
C SER A 111 13.30 5.99 5.48
N SER A 112 12.91 5.11 4.56
CA SER A 112 11.63 4.36 4.61
C SER A 112 11.58 3.15 5.57
N ILE A 113 11.98 3.30 6.83
CA ILE A 113 12.11 2.18 7.80
C ILE A 113 11.15 2.30 9.00
N LEU A 114 10.57 3.48 9.28
CA LEU A 114 9.82 3.71 10.52
C LEU A 114 8.45 3.01 10.60
N SER A 115 7.84 2.66 9.46
CA SER A 115 6.62 1.85 9.43
C SER A 115 6.82 0.48 10.09
N SER A 116 7.83 -0.30 9.69
CA SER A 116 8.07 -1.65 10.23
C SER A 116 8.42 -1.69 11.72
N VAL A 117 8.98 -0.61 12.27
CA VAL A 117 9.17 -0.47 13.73
C VAL A 117 7.81 -0.41 14.43
N THR A 118 6.85 0.31 13.85
CA THR A 118 5.47 0.42 14.36
C THR A 118 4.72 -0.90 14.20
N ASP A 119 4.86 -1.59 13.06
CA ASP A 119 4.25 -2.91 12.86
C ASP A 119 4.81 -3.93 13.88
N LYS A 120 6.12 -3.92 14.15
CA LYS A 120 6.74 -4.80 15.16
C LYS A 120 6.17 -4.57 16.55
N ILE A 121 5.95 -3.30 16.92
CA ILE A 121 5.31 -2.93 18.20
C ILE A 121 3.87 -3.46 18.27
N GLY A 122 3.10 -3.31 17.19
CA GLY A 122 1.73 -3.83 17.09
C GLY A 122 1.66 -5.36 17.18
N LEU A 123 2.53 -6.05 16.44
CA LEU A 123 2.69 -7.50 16.43
C LEU A 123 3.05 -8.03 17.82
N ASP A 124 4.07 -7.47 18.47
CA ASP A 124 4.50 -7.88 19.82
C ASP A 124 3.38 -7.71 20.86
N ALA A 125 2.64 -6.60 20.79
CA ALA A 125 1.53 -6.34 21.70
C ALA A 125 0.33 -7.29 21.46
N ALA A 126 0.05 -7.62 20.20
CA ALA A 126 -0.96 -8.61 19.83
C ALA A 126 -0.58 -10.00 20.36
N HIS A 127 0.64 -10.47 20.04
CA HIS A 127 1.15 -11.77 20.48
C HIS A 127 1.21 -11.90 22.00
N ALA A 128 1.67 -10.86 22.71
CA ALA A 128 1.70 -10.81 24.17
C ALA A 128 0.30 -10.86 24.83
N THR A 129 -0.77 -10.65 24.05
CA THR A 129 -2.17 -10.74 24.50
C THR A 129 -2.95 -11.88 23.86
N GLY A 130 -2.29 -12.77 23.10
CA GLY A 130 -2.93 -13.90 22.41
C GLY A 130 -3.83 -13.49 21.24
N LYS A 131 -3.59 -12.32 20.67
CA LYS A 131 -4.31 -11.73 19.53
C LYS A 131 -3.45 -11.78 18.26
N SER A 132 -4.09 -11.71 17.10
CA SER A 132 -3.39 -11.68 15.81
C SER A 132 -3.08 -10.26 15.33
N TYR A 133 -2.09 -10.15 14.44
CA TYR A 133 -1.73 -8.91 13.77
C TYR A 133 -2.10 -8.96 12.27
N LEU A 134 -2.66 -7.85 11.80
CA LEU A 134 -2.97 -7.61 10.39
C LEU A 134 -2.06 -6.47 9.93
N MET A 135 -1.18 -6.74 8.97
CA MET A 135 -0.17 -5.78 8.51
C MET A 135 -0.57 -5.17 7.15
N PRO A 136 -0.53 -3.84 6.96
CA PRO A 136 -0.84 -3.24 5.66
C PRO A 136 0.29 -3.39 4.63
N LEU A 137 -0.12 -3.64 3.39
CA LEU A 137 0.67 -3.52 2.17
C LEU A 137 0.07 -2.44 1.27
N SER A 138 0.87 -1.47 0.85
CA SER A 138 0.44 -0.42 -0.10
C SER A 138 1.63 0.12 -0.91
N SER A 139 1.35 0.93 -1.93
CA SER A 139 2.36 1.47 -2.85
C SER A 139 2.86 2.86 -2.50
N HIS A 140 1.96 3.81 -2.26
CA HIS A 140 2.20 5.21 -1.90
C HIS A 140 0.90 5.79 -1.36
N GLN A 141 0.85 7.07 -0.97
CA GLN A 141 -0.44 7.76 -0.75
C GLN A 141 -0.35 9.17 -1.34
N PHE A 142 -1.31 9.57 -2.16
CA PHE A 142 -1.39 10.95 -2.65
C PHE A 142 -2.84 11.41 -2.66
N LYS A 143 -3.09 12.54 -2.00
CA LYS A 143 -4.40 13.18 -1.92
C LYS A 143 -4.24 14.67 -2.17
N HIS A 144 -5.12 15.21 -3.00
CA HIS A 144 -5.10 16.62 -3.37
C HIS A 144 -6.54 17.11 -3.62
N ILE A 145 -7.23 17.43 -2.52
CA ILE A 145 -8.63 17.85 -2.50
C ILE A 145 -8.80 18.98 -1.48
N ASP A 146 -9.29 20.14 -1.93
CA ASP A 146 -9.53 21.30 -1.07
C ASP A 146 -10.48 20.95 0.09
N GLY A 147 -10.17 21.45 1.28
CA GLY A 147 -10.88 21.14 2.53
C GLY A 147 -10.79 19.69 3.04
N LEU A 148 -10.30 18.73 2.25
CA LEU A 148 -10.23 17.30 2.62
C LEU A 148 -8.80 16.72 2.71
N GLY A 149 -7.79 17.38 2.13
CA GLY A 149 -6.39 17.01 2.29
C GLY A 149 -5.49 17.34 1.10
N ASN A 150 -4.25 17.76 1.37
CA ASN A 150 -3.20 17.91 0.36
C ASN A 150 -1.89 17.29 0.89
N TRP A 151 -1.62 16.03 0.57
CA TRP A 151 -0.45 15.29 1.07
C TRP A 151 0.09 14.23 0.12
N TYR A 152 1.38 13.94 0.26
CA TYR A 152 2.12 12.89 -0.43
C TYR A 152 2.91 12.08 0.60
N ARG A 153 2.57 10.79 0.72
CA ARG A 153 3.42 9.81 1.38
C ARG A 153 4.17 8.99 0.35
N ARG A 154 5.46 8.81 0.65
CA ARG A 154 6.48 8.42 -0.31
C ARG A 154 6.20 7.06 -0.98
N GLY A 155 6.35 6.99 -2.30
CA GLY A 155 6.04 5.80 -3.11
C GLY A 155 7.18 5.13 -3.88
N GLU A 156 8.38 5.71 -3.91
CA GLU A 156 9.45 5.22 -4.80
C GLU A 156 9.85 3.74 -4.54
N LEU A 157 9.88 3.29 -3.28
CA LEU A 157 10.18 1.89 -2.91
C LEU A 157 9.26 1.31 -1.82
N THR A 158 8.17 2.01 -1.48
CA THR A 158 7.32 1.57 -0.35
C THR A 158 6.69 0.21 -0.62
N LEU A 159 6.15 -0.06 -1.82
CA LEU A 159 5.58 -1.38 -2.15
C LEU A 159 6.57 -2.57 -1.93
N PRO A 160 7.76 -2.63 -2.58
CA PRO A 160 8.69 -3.74 -2.39
C PRO A 160 9.28 -3.78 -0.96
N ASN A 161 9.49 -2.64 -0.31
CA ASN A 161 10.00 -2.61 1.07
C ASN A 161 8.95 -3.14 2.07
N ARG A 162 7.66 -2.82 1.90
CA ARG A 162 6.57 -3.41 2.69
C ARG A 162 6.52 -4.93 2.49
N MET A 163 6.70 -5.42 1.26
CA MET A 163 6.73 -6.86 0.98
C MET A 163 7.83 -7.58 1.77
N THR A 164 9.07 -7.08 1.77
CA THR A 164 10.14 -7.71 2.56
C THR A 164 9.89 -7.60 4.06
N GLN A 165 9.42 -6.45 4.54
CA GLN A 165 9.06 -6.26 5.96
C GLN A 165 7.97 -7.24 6.42
N ILE A 166 6.99 -7.57 5.57
CA ILE A 166 5.96 -8.56 5.87
C ILE A 166 6.56 -9.98 5.96
N LEU A 167 7.50 -10.35 5.09
CA LEU A 167 8.17 -11.66 5.18
C LEU A 167 9.09 -11.76 6.41
N ASP A 168 9.72 -10.65 6.82
CA ASP A 168 10.56 -10.56 8.02
C ASP A 168 9.75 -10.60 9.33
N LEU A 169 8.53 -10.04 9.33
CA LEU A 169 7.66 -9.93 10.52
C LEU A 169 6.66 -11.08 10.67
N GLU A 170 6.35 -11.80 9.60
CA GLU A 170 5.47 -12.98 9.60
C GLU A 170 4.07 -12.76 10.25
N PRO A 171 3.32 -11.69 9.90
CA PRO A 171 2.01 -11.42 10.47
C PRO A 171 0.98 -12.48 10.05
N GLU A 172 -0.01 -12.78 10.92
CA GLU A 172 -1.07 -13.75 10.60
C GLU A 172 -1.91 -13.34 9.39
N PHE A 173 -2.03 -12.04 9.14
CA PHE A 173 -2.76 -11.50 8.00
C PHE A 173 -2.06 -10.30 7.35
N VAL A 174 -2.36 -10.08 6.08
CA VAL A 174 -1.92 -8.90 5.30
C VAL A 174 -3.14 -8.21 4.69
N MET A 175 -3.29 -6.89 4.90
CA MET A 175 -4.31 -6.10 4.22
C MET A 175 -3.70 -5.36 3.03
N LEU A 176 -4.22 -5.59 1.83
CA LEU A 176 -3.80 -4.89 0.63
C LEU A 176 -4.60 -3.59 0.48
N LEU A 177 -3.92 -2.46 0.68
CA LEU A 177 -4.48 -1.11 0.60
C LEU A 177 -4.10 -0.46 -0.75
N THR A 178 -5.00 -0.34 -1.72
CA THR A 178 -6.40 -0.80 -1.76
C THR A 178 -6.76 -1.34 -3.14
N TRP A 179 -7.94 -1.94 -3.30
CA TRP A 179 -8.43 -2.27 -4.64
C TRP A 179 -8.73 -1.01 -5.46
N ASN A 180 -9.48 -0.04 -4.94
CA ASN A 180 -10.05 1.04 -5.75
C ASN A 180 -10.24 2.38 -5.00
N ASP A 181 -9.48 2.65 -3.94
CA ASP A 181 -9.51 3.99 -3.32
C ASP A 181 -8.73 5.01 -4.16
N ALA A 182 -9.46 5.61 -5.09
CA ALA A 182 -9.02 6.68 -5.96
C ALA A 182 -8.72 7.99 -5.20
N GLY A 183 -9.38 8.24 -4.07
CA GLY A 183 -9.29 9.50 -3.34
C GLY A 183 -7.96 9.72 -2.63
N GLU A 184 -7.17 8.67 -2.46
CA GLU A 184 -5.84 8.70 -1.84
C GLU A 184 -4.76 8.03 -2.72
N SER A 185 -5.07 7.84 -4.01
CA SER A 185 -4.20 7.34 -5.10
C SER A 185 -3.62 5.93 -4.92
N HIS A 186 -3.86 5.26 -3.80
CA HIS A 186 -3.23 3.97 -3.48
C HIS A 186 -4.02 2.74 -3.96
N TYR A 187 -4.85 2.90 -4.98
CA TYR A 187 -5.52 1.79 -5.66
C TYR A 187 -4.54 1.00 -6.53
N ILE A 188 -4.82 -0.29 -6.70
CA ILE A 188 -4.12 -1.17 -7.67
C ILE A 188 -5.07 -1.76 -8.73
N GLY A 189 -6.37 -1.67 -8.47
CA GLY A 189 -7.44 -2.20 -9.32
C GLY A 189 -8.14 -1.07 -10.07
N ASN A 190 -9.29 -1.39 -10.64
CA ASN A 190 -10.04 -0.45 -11.45
C ASN A 190 -10.77 0.60 -10.60
N VAL A 191 -10.64 1.87 -10.97
CA VAL A 191 -11.47 2.96 -10.45
C VAL A 191 -12.77 3.03 -11.25
N TRP A 192 -13.91 2.94 -10.57
CA TRP A 192 -15.22 3.07 -11.19
C TRP A 192 -15.56 4.57 -11.36
N PRO A 193 -15.97 5.03 -12.56
CA PRO A 193 -16.34 6.44 -12.78
C PRO A 193 -17.40 6.94 -11.80
N GLU A 194 -18.36 6.08 -11.42
CA GLU A 194 -19.41 6.38 -10.45
C GLU A 194 -18.85 6.77 -9.09
N SER A 195 -17.77 6.11 -8.64
CA SER A 195 -17.13 6.34 -7.33
C SER A 195 -16.41 7.69 -7.23
N ILE A 196 -16.00 8.27 -8.35
CA ILE A 196 -15.33 9.58 -8.42
C ILE A 196 -16.19 10.68 -9.08
N SER A 197 -17.39 10.33 -9.54
CA SER A 197 -18.28 11.20 -10.34
C SER A 197 -18.67 12.52 -9.67
N THR A 198 -18.63 12.58 -8.34
CA THR A 198 -18.93 13.79 -7.54
C THR A 198 -17.67 14.52 -7.04
N SER A 199 -16.47 14.13 -7.51
CA SER A 199 -15.20 14.72 -7.09
C SER A 199 -14.33 15.06 -8.30
N ASP A 200 -14.56 16.25 -8.86
CA ASP A 200 -13.72 16.85 -9.92
C ASP A 200 -12.24 16.93 -9.49
N ALA A 201 -11.98 17.07 -8.19
CA ALA A 201 -10.62 17.07 -7.65
C ALA A 201 -9.95 15.69 -7.80
N THR A 202 -10.65 14.59 -7.50
CA THR A 202 -10.13 13.23 -7.65
C THR A 202 -9.88 12.89 -9.12
N GLN A 203 -10.82 13.24 -10.02
CA GLN A 203 -10.66 13.00 -11.46
C GLN A 203 -9.35 13.59 -12.01
N LYS A 204 -8.95 14.80 -11.58
CA LYS A 204 -7.71 15.47 -12.05
C LYS A 204 -6.41 14.68 -11.83
N TYR A 205 -6.31 13.83 -10.81
CA TYR A 205 -5.10 13.03 -10.55
C TYR A 205 -5.27 11.53 -10.76
N VAL A 206 -6.47 11.07 -11.12
CA VAL A 206 -6.81 9.66 -11.36
C VAL A 206 -7.10 9.37 -12.83
N ASP A 207 -7.60 10.34 -13.60
CA ASP A 207 -7.85 10.18 -15.03
C ASP A 207 -6.53 9.88 -15.77
N LYS A 208 -6.49 8.72 -16.45
CA LYS A 208 -5.31 8.12 -17.11
C LYS A 208 -4.21 7.56 -16.19
N PHE A 209 -4.42 7.54 -14.87
CA PHE A 209 -3.52 6.88 -13.93
C PHE A 209 -3.99 5.45 -13.69
N ASP A 210 -3.62 4.54 -14.58
CA ASP A 210 -3.81 3.10 -14.34
C ASP A 210 -2.70 2.58 -13.44
N HIS A 211 -3.09 1.94 -12.34
CA HIS A 211 -2.20 1.34 -11.34
C HIS A 211 -2.18 -0.20 -11.42
N SER A 212 -2.87 -0.79 -12.39
CA SER A 212 -2.97 -2.24 -12.60
C SER A 212 -1.62 -2.94 -12.72
N GLY A 213 -0.58 -2.24 -13.20
CA GLY A 213 0.80 -2.74 -13.23
C GLY A 213 1.31 -3.23 -11.86
N TRP A 214 0.91 -2.64 -10.73
CA TRP A 214 1.33 -3.14 -9.42
C TRP A 214 0.78 -4.54 -9.10
N GLN A 215 -0.28 -5.01 -9.76
CA GLN A 215 -0.79 -6.38 -9.59
C GLN A 215 0.25 -7.44 -10.03
N ASP A 216 1.08 -7.14 -11.02
CA ASP A 216 2.20 -8.00 -11.45
C ASP A 216 3.26 -8.13 -10.35
N VAL A 217 3.47 -7.07 -9.56
CA VAL A 217 4.38 -7.08 -8.39
C VAL A 217 3.76 -7.83 -7.21
N ILE A 218 2.48 -7.62 -6.96
CA ILE A 218 1.77 -8.15 -5.79
C ILE A 218 1.43 -9.64 -5.94
N SER A 219 1.14 -10.13 -7.15
CA SER A 219 0.70 -11.52 -7.34
C SER A 219 1.75 -12.57 -6.95
N PRO A 220 3.05 -12.44 -7.34
CA PRO A 220 4.12 -13.30 -6.83
C PRO A 220 4.31 -13.19 -5.31
N PHE A 221 4.20 -11.97 -4.75
CA PHE A 221 4.31 -11.76 -3.30
C PHE A 221 3.22 -12.49 -2.52
N ILE A 222 1.96 -12.46 -2.97
CA ILE A 222 0.85 -13.20 -2.34
C ILE A 222 1.17 -14.71 -2.29
N ALA A 223 1.77 -15.27 -3.35
CA ALA A 223 2.17 -16.67 -3.37
C ALA A 223 3.35 -16.94 -2.40
N ALA A 224 4.35 -16.06 -2.37
CA ALA A 224 5.50 -16.18 -1.47
C ALA A 224 5.09 -16.13 0.01
N TYR A 225 4.29 -15.13 0.40
CA TYR A 225 3.74 -14.97 1.75
C TYR A 225 2.94 -16.22 2.19
N LYS A 226 2.00 -16.69 1.35
CA LYS A 226 1.21 -17.91 1.64
C LYS A 226 2.04 -19.19 1.75
N ASN A 227 3.25 -19.21 1.17
CA ASN A 227 4.19 -20.31 1.26
C ASN A 227 5.23 -20.14 2.38
N ASN A 228 5.09 -19.12 3.24
CA ASN A 228 6.02 -18.79 4.34
C ASN A 228 7.45 -18.45 3.89
N ALA A 229 7.58 -17.82 2.71
CA ALA A 229 8.86 -17.26 2.25
C ALA A 229 9.46 -16.29 3.28
N LYS A 230 10.79 -16.21 3.34
CA LYS A 230 11.52 -15.34 4.29
C LYS A 230 12.29 -14.22 3.64
N THR A 231 12.48 -14.26 2.32
CA THR A 231 13.39 -13.37 1.61
C THR A 231 12.84 -12.91 0.26
N ALA A 232 13.32 -11.77 -0.23
CA ALA A 232 13.02 -11.27 -1.56
C ALA A 232 13.36 -12.27 -2.68
N ALA A 233 14.37 -13.12 -2.49
CA ALA A 233 14.80 -14.15 -3.44
C ALA A 233 13.74 -15.26 -3.66
N GLU A 234 12.84 -15.46 -2.70
CA GLU A 234 11.75 -16.44 -2.78
C GLU A 234 10.47 -15.86 -3.41
N ILE A 235 10.43 -14.54 -3.67
CA ILE A 235 9.32 -13.88 -4.38
C ILE A 235 9.51 -14.09 -5.89
N VAL A 236 9.24 -15.32 -6.34
CA VAL A 236 9.41 -15.76 -7.74
C VAL A 236 8.07 -15.80 -8.50
N PRO A 237 8.06 -15.57 -9.82
CA PRO A 237 6.84 -15.61 -10.63
C PRO A 237 6.27 -17.04 -10.76
N ALA A 238 4.95 -17.16 -10.64
CA ALA A 238 4.27 -18.47 -10.61
C ALA A 238 4.23 -19.21 -11.95
N ASN A 239 4.46 -18.53 -13.07
CA ASN A 239 4.37 -19.08 -14.43
C ASN A 239 5.73 -19.36 -15.09
N GLY A 240 6.85 -19.11 -14.38
CA GLY A 240 8.21 -19.28 -14.91
C GLY A 240 8.67 -18.20 -15.91
N ASN A 241 7.85 -17.19 -16.20
CA ASN A 241 8.28 -15.99 -16.93
C ASN A 241 8.51 -14.85 -15.94
N PHE A 242 9.37 -13.89 -16.24
CA PHE A 242 9.46 -12.67 -15.42
C PHE A 242 8.14 -11.89 -15.45
N THR A 243 7.92 -11.07 -14.42
CA THR A 243 6.77 -10.16 -14.33
C THR A 243 7.15 -8.98 -13.44
N GLY A 244 6.47 -7.84 -13.56
CA GLY A 244 6.77 -6.68 -12.73
C GLY A 244 6.20 -5.38 -13.26
N ALA A 245 6.60 -4.29 -12.63
CA ALA A 245 6.16 -2.94 -12.99
C ALA A 245 7.30 -1.92 -12.91
N MET A 246 7.14 -0.86 -13.70
CA MET A 246 7.87 0.40 -13.58
C MET A 246 6.88 1.50 -13.16
N TRP A 247 7.29 2.43 -12.29
CA TRP A 247 6.48 3.59 -11.95
C TRP A 247 7.30 4.88 -11.79
N TYR A 248 6.68 5.99 -12.16
CA TYR A 248 7.29 7.32 -12.20
C TYR A 248 6.22 8.42 -12.05
N ARG A 249 6.58 9.58 -11.52
CA ARG A 249 5.67 10.73 -11.43
C ARG A 249 5.52 11.42 -12.81
N PRO A 250 4.36 12.03 -13.11
CA PRO A 250 4.18 12.82 -14.34
C PRO A 250 5.05 14.09 -14.34
N LEU A 251 5.43 14.59 -13.17
CA LEU A 251 6.18 15.84 -12.98
C LEU A 251 7.50 15.60 -12.26
N LEU A 252 8.52 16.38 -12.63
CA LEU A 252 9.69 16.59 -11.77
C LEU A 252 9.24 17.22 -10.44
N LYS A 253 9.85 16.79 -9.33
CA LYS A 253 9.54 17.23 -7.95
C LYS A 253 9.44 18.75 -7.80
N ASP A 254 10.35 19.46 -8.46
CA ASP A 254 10.50 20.90 -8.30
C ASP A 254 9.58 21.74 -9.21
N ALA A 255 8.70 21.11 -10.01
CA ALA A 255 7.63 21.76 -10.79
C ALA A 255 6.93 22.88 -10.00
N SER A 256 6.64 24.02 -10.63
CA SER A 256 6.06 25.17 -9.92
C SER A 256 4.57 25.01 -9.62
N CYS A 257 3.85 24.23 -10.43
CA CYS A 257 2.39 24.04 -10.31
C CYS A 257 1.64 25.39 -10.34
N SER A 258 2.03 26.31 -11.22
CA SER A 258 1.65 27.73 -11.09
C SER A 258 0.15 28.06 -11.20
N GLY A 259 -0.65 27.16 -11.76
CA GLY A 259 -2.12 27.25 -11.78
C GLY A 259 -2.82 26.67 -10.55
N ASP A 260 -2.07 26.07 -9.62
CA ASP A 260 -2.57 25.30 -8.49
C ASP A 260 -2.56 26.13 -7.20
N TYR A 261 -3.73 26.51 -6.71
CA TYR A 261 -3.88 27.29 -5.48
C TYR A 261 -3.71 26.47 -4.20
N LEU A 262 -3.83 25.14 -4.26
CA LEU A 262 -3.51 24.26 -3.13
C LEU A 262 -2.00 24.04 -3.03
N GLY A 263 -1.30 24.13 -4.17
CA GLY A 263 0.15 24.01 -4.26
C GLY A 263 0.64 22.60 -3.95
N LYS A 264 1.95 22.48 -3.69
CA LYS A 264 2.60 21.18 -3.45
C LYS A 264 2.02 20.48 -2.21
N PRO A 265 1.78 19.16 -2.28
CA PRO A 265 1.27 18.39 -1.15
C PRO A 265 2.24 18.35 0.03
N LEU A 266 1.75 18.32 1.26
CA LEU A 266 2.59 18.11 2.44
C LEU A 266 3.36 16.77 2.31
N GLY A 267 4.68 16.81 2.50
CA GLY A 267 5.58 15.67 2.30
C GLY A 267 6.21 15.60 0.90
N TRP A 268 5.88 16.52 -0.03
CA TRP A 268 6.53 16.60 -1.35
C TRP A 268 8.07 16.71 -1.26
N GLU A 269 8.60 17.24 -0.17
CA GLU A 269 10.03 17.32 0.12
C GLU A 269 10.72 15.95 0.14
N ASN A 270 9.97 14.87 0.37
CA ASN A 270 10.47 13.49 0.44
C ASN A 270 10.47 12.77 -0.92
N ALA A 271 9.81 13.35 -1.92
CA ALA A 271 9.83 12.88 -3.30
C ALA A 271 11.26 12.89 -3.87
N GLN A 272 11.55 11.96 -4.77
CA GLN A 272 12.82 11.91 -5.51
C GLN A 272 12.56 11.70 -7.00
N ASP A 273 13.27 12.43 -7.87
CA ASP A 273 13.12 12.29 -9.31
C ASP A 273 13.81 11.01 -9.80
N THR A 274 12.99 9.97 -9.93
CA THR A 274 13.40 8.57 -9.99
C THR A 274 12.54 7.80 -10.97
N VAL A 275 13.18 6.90 -11.72
CA VAL A 275 12.48 5.81 -12.40
C VAL A 275 12.54 4.60 -11.48
N ASN A 276 11.37 4.14 -11.03
CA ASN A 276 11.25 3.08 -10.04
C ASN A 276 10.80 1.79 -10.71
N PHE A 277 11.25 0.64 -10.21
CA PHE A 277 10.75 -0.65 -10.67
C PHE A 277 10.73 -1.70 -9.56
N ALA A 278 9.92 -2.74 -9.78
CA ALA A 278 9.99 -4.02 -9.11
C ALA A 278 9.71 -5.13 -10.13
N VAL A 279 10.65 -6.06 -10.29
CA VAL A 279 10.57 -7.17 -11.26
C VAL A 279 11.00 -8.46 -10.58
N MET A 280 10.15 -9.49 -10.71
CA MET A 280 10.39 -10.82 -10.14
C MET A 280 10.88 -11.75 -11.23
N LEU A 281 12.02 -12.37 -11.00
CA LEU A 281 12.69 -13.25 -11.95
C LEU A 281 12.62 -14.72 -11.49
N PRO A 282 12.50 -15.69 -12.42
CA PRO A 282 12.54 -17.12 -12.11
C PRO A 282 13.76 -17.56 -11.30
N ALA A 283 13.62 -18.65 -10.54
CA ALA A 283 14.66 -19.18 -9.65
C ALA A 283 15.96 -19.61 -10.38
N ASP A 284 15.86 -19.94 -11.66
CA ASP A 284 16.93 -20.35 -12.57
C ASP A 284 17.49 -19.20 -13.44
N THR A 285 17.20 -17.95 -13.08
CA THR A 285 17.67 -16.78 -13.83
C THR A 285 19.18 -16.58 -13.72
N GLU A 286 19.87 -16.61 -14.86
CA GLU A 286 21.30 -16.31 -14.97
C GLU A 286 21.57 -15.24 -16.06
N GLY A 287 22.52 -14.34 -15.80
CA GLY A 287 23.06 -13.40 -16.80
C GLY A 287 22.10 -12.31 -17.30
N VAL A 288 20.89 -12.20 -16.75
CA VAL A 288 19.93 -11.13 -17.07
C VAL A 288 20.39 -9.81 -16.47
N LYS A 289 20.19 -8.72 -17.21
CA LYS A 289 20.40 -7.34 -16.75
C LYS A 289 19.12 -6.54 -16.76
N ILE A 290 19.00 -5.61 -15.81
CA ILE A 290 17.95 -4.58 -15.81
C ILE A 290 18.62 -3.24 -16.13
N ASN A 291 18.17 -2.58 -17.20
CA ASN A 291 18.67 -1.28 -17.64
C ASN A 291 17.59 -0.22 -17.46
N VAL A 292 17.95 0.90 -16.83
CA VAL A 292 16.99 1.98 -16.52
C VAL A 292 17.40 3.25 -17.24
N TYR A 293 16.46 3.87 -17.95
CA TYR A 293 16.67 5.01 -18.83
C TYR A 293 15.71 6.15 -18.51
N SER A 294 16.22 7.38 -18.64
CA SER A 294 15.41 8.60 -18.73
C SER A 294 15.80 9.36 -19.98
N ASN A 295 14.82 9.65 -20.85
CA ASN A 295 14.99 10.37 -22.11
C ASN A 295 16.16 9.83 -22.96
N ASP A 296 16.12 8.52 -23.22
CA ASP A 296 17.16 7.71 -23.90
C ASP A 296 18.56 7.68 -23.23
N GLN A 297 18.80 8.40 -22.13
CA GLN A 297 20.03 8.28 -21.35
C GLN A 297 19.95 7.08 -20.42
N LEU A 298 20.91 6.16 -20.50
CA LEU A 298 21.07 5.07 -19.52
C LEU A 298 21.50 5.66 -18.17
N LEU A 299 20.61 5.59 -17.17
CA LEU A 299 20.91 6.04 -15.81
C LEU A 299 21.72 4.99 -15.05
N LYS A 300 21.30 3.72 -15.12
CA LYS A 300 21.92 2.61 -14.38
C LYS A 300 21.65 1.27 -15.08
N SER A 301 22.60 0.35 -14.95
CA SER A 301 22.47 -1.04 -15.36
C SER A 301 22.77 -1.93 -14.15
N PHE A 302 21.99 -2.99 -13.98
CA PHE A 302 22.06 -3.91 -12.85
C PHE A 302 22.23 -5.34 -13.36
N ASP A 303 23.07 -6.14 -12.69
CA ASP A 303 23.04 -7.59 -12.83
C ASP A 303 21.89 -8.13 -11.97
N ALA A 304 20.88 -8.70 -12.63
CA ALA A 304 19.64 -9.13 -11.99
C ALA A 304 19.79 -10.49 -11.32
N LYS A 305 18.92 -10.78 -10.35
CA LYS A 305 18.93 -12.00 -9.54
C LYS A 305 17.57 -12.69 -9.60
N ALA A 306 17.53 -13.97 -9.24
CA ALA A 306 16.26 -14.66 -8.95
C ALA A 306 15.46 -13.93 -7.85
N GLY A 307 14.12 -14.00 -7.96
CA GLY A 307 13.19 -13.35 -7.04
C GLY A 307 12.99 -11.85 -7.33
N LEU A 308 12.57 -11.10 -6.32
CA LEU A 308 12.26 -9.67 -6.40
C LEU A 308 13.54 -8.82 -6.54
N ASN A 309 13.61 -8.05 -7.63
CA ASN A 309 14.59 -7.00 -7.89
C ASN A 309 13.84 -5.66 -7.91
N ALA A 310 14.16 -4.73 -7.00
CA ALA A 310 13.49 -3.43 -6.95
C ALA A 310 14.44 -2.29 -6.57
N GLU A 311 14.40 -1.20 -7.33
CA GLU A 311 15.26 -0.03 -7.18
C GLU A 311 14.52 1.27 -7.55
N ALA A 312 14.91 2.38 -6.91
CA ALA A 312 14.52 3.73 -7.27
C ALA A 312 15.73 4.46 -7.89
N VAL A 313 15.77 4.59 -9.21
CA VAL A 313 16.95 5.07 -9.93
C VAL A 313 16.88 6.58 -10.11
N LEU A 314 17.69 7.30 -9.31
CA LEU A 314 17.87 8.75 -9.40
C LEU A 314 18.40 9.20 -10.77
N GLY A 315 18.02 10.42 -11.15
CA GLY A 315 18.44 11.04 -12.41
C GLY A 315 17.33 11.08 -13.46
N MET A 316 16.07 10.90 -13.06
CA MET A 316 14.92 11.14 -13.93
C MET A 316 14.92 12.60 -14.42
N THR A 317 14.67 12.76 -15.71
CA THR A 317 14.57 14.04 -16.42
C THR A 317 13.29 14.06 -17.24
N THR A 318 12.98 15.18 -17.89
CA THR A 318 11.79 15.28 -18.74
C THR A 318 11.83 14.36 -19.95
N GLY A 319 10.65 13.93 -20.41
CA GLY A 319 10.46 13.00 -21.51
C GLY A 319 10.16 11.57 -21.04
N LYS A 320 10.25 10.62 -21.97
CA LYS A 320 9.99 9.20 -21.76
C LYS A 320 10.92 8.54 -20.74
N GLN A 321 10.36 7.60 -19.98
CA GLN A 321 11.06 6.76 -18.99
C GLN A 321 10.97 5.30 -19.43
N ARG A 322 12.00 4.50 -19.13
CA ARG A 322 12.05 3.10 -19.56
C ARG A 322 12.88 2.21 -18.66
N VAL A 323 12.39 1.00 -18.41
CA VAL A 323 13.11 -0.11 -17.78
C VAL A 323 13.11 -1.29 -18.75
N GLU A 324 14.28 -1.82 -19.11
CA GLU A 324 14.43 -2.97 -20.00
C GLU A 324 15.08 -4.15 -19.28
N LEU A 325 14.59 -5.36 -19.53
CA LEU A 325 15.30 -6.59 -19.21
C LEU A 325 16.07 -7.05 -20.44
N VAL A 326 17.34 -7.41 -20.25
CA VAL A 326 18.25 -7.84 -21.32
C VAL A 326 18.89 -9.17 -20.94
N ALA A 327 18.76 -10.17 -21.81
CA ALA A 327 19.35 -11.49 -21.64
C ALA A 327 20.88 -11.47 -21.81
N ALA A 328 21.54 -12.57 -21.43
CA ALA A 328 23.01 -12.70 -21.49
C ALA A 328 23.59 -12.59 -22.91
N ASP A 329 22.79 -12.83 -23.96
CA ASP A 329 23.16 -12.66 -25.37
C ASP A 329 22.92 -11.24 -25.91
N GLY A 330 22.36 -10.34 -25.10
CA GLY A 330 22.02 -8.97 -25.47
C GLY A 330 20.61 -8.78 -26.03
N ALA A 331 19.78 -9.82 -26.12
CA ALA A 331 18.39 -9.69 -26.53
C ALA A 331 17.54 -9.02 -25.44
N VAL A 332 16.67 -8.07 -25.83
CA VAL A 332 15.66 -7.51 -24.91
C VAL A 332 14.59 -8.57 -24.65
N MET A 333 14.40 -8.92 -23.38
CA MET A 333 13.41 -9.91 -22.93
C MET A 333 12.02 -9.30 -22.74
N GLY A 334 11.98 -8.03 -22.34
CA GLY A 334 10.77 -7.24 -22.09
C GLY A 334 11.11 -5.84 -21.61
N ALA A 335 10.11 -4.95 -21.57
CA ALA A 335 10.30 -3.56 -21.16
C ALA A 335 9.05 -2.90 -20.57
N GLY A 336 9.24 -2.11 -19.52
CA GLY A 336 8.29 -1.08 -19.11
C GLY A 336 8.59 0.22 -19.83
N LEU A 337 7.60 0.78 -20.53
CA LEU A 337 7.69 2.05 -21.26
C LEU A 337 6.69 3.05 -20.67
N SER A 338 7.13 4.29 -20.44
CA SER A 338 6.27 5.39 -20.00
C SER A 338 5.10 5.62 -20.97
N GLN A 339 3.88 5.68 -20.44
CA GLN A 339 2.68 6.01 -21.23
C GLN A 339 2.56 7.52 -21.52
N GLU A 340 3.11 8.34 -20.64
CA GLU A 340 3.16 9.81 -20.75
C GLU A 340 4.58 10.31 -20.41
N ASP A 341 5.05 11.32 -21.15
CA ASP A 341 6.38 11.93 -20.94
C ASP A 341 6.39 12.75 -19.64
N VAL A 342 7.47 12.65 -18.86
CA VAL A 342 7.67 13.48 -17.66
C VAL A 342 7.79 14.95 -18.06
N ALA A 343 6.98 15.82 -17.48
CA ALA A 343 7.07 17.27 -17.68
C ALA A 343 7.93 17.95 -16.59
N ALA A 344 8.54 19.07 -16.94
CA ALA A 344 9.26 19.91 -15.97
C ALA A 344 8.30 20.70 -15.08
N ASP A 345 7.09 20.98 -15.57
CA ASP A 345 6.09 21.77 -14.90
C ASP A 345 4.69 21.51 -15.48
N ALA A 346 3.65 21.91 -14.75
CA ALA A 346 2.25 21.88 -15.17
C ALA A 346 1.42 22.93 -14.39
N ASP A 347 0.14 23.07 -14.73
CA ASP A 347 -0.78 23.93 -13.96
C ASP A 347 -1.31 23.26 -12.68
N PHE A 348 -1.15 21.94 -12.52
CA PHE A 348 -1.75 21.15 -11.45
C PHE A 348 -0.72 20.20 -10.81
N CYS A 349 -0.71 20.12 -9.48
CA CYS A 349 0.37 19.51 -8.71
C CYS A 349 0.17 18.00 -8.47
N ASN A 350 0.18 17.21 -9.55
CA ASN A 350 -0.04 15.77 -9.47
C ASN A 350 1.23 15.01 -9.03
N PHE A 351 1.17 14.40 -7.83
CA PHE A 351 2.22 13.54 -7.27
C PHE A 351 1.84 12.03 -7.32
N ASN A 352 0.75 11.67 -8.00
CA ASN A 352 0.41 10.29 -8.32
C ASN A 352 1.44 9.67 -9.29
N TYR A 353 1.38 8.35 -9.50
CA TYR A 353 2.31 7.59 -10.32
C TYR A 353 1.66 7.02 -11.57
N HIS A 354 2.27 7.25 -12.74
CA HIS A 354 2.03 6.32 -13.85
C HIS A 354 2.69 4.99 -13.50
N VAL A 355 1.92 3.90 -13.58
CA VAL A 355 2.42 2.53 -13.36
C VAL A 355 2.24 1.76 -14.66
N VAL A 356 3.29 1.06 -15.09
CA VAL A 356 3.29 0.30 -16.33
C VAL A 356 3.84 -1.10 -16.10
N HIS A 357 3.22 -2.09 -16.74
CA HIS A 357 3.72 -3.47 -16.76
C HIS A 357 5.12 -3.52 -17.38
N VAL A 358 5.98 -4.39 -16.84
CA VAL A 358 7.25 -4.79 -17.44
C VAL A 358 7.07 -6.21 -17.97
N ALA A 359 6.87 -6.31 -19.28
CA ALA A 359 6.52 -7.54 -20.01
C ALA A 359 7.29 -7.65 -21.34
#